data_AF-A0A533SFG9-F1
#
_entry.id   AF-A0A533SFG9-F1
#
_cell.length_a   1.000
_cell.length_b   1.000
_cell.length_c   1.000
_cell.angle_alpha   90.00
_cell.angle_beta   90.00
_cell.angle_gamma   90.00
#
_symmetry.space_group_name_H-M   'P 1'
#
loop_
_entity.id
_entity.type
_entity.pdbx_description
1 polymer ?
#
loop_
_entity_poly.entity_id
_entity_poly.type
_entity_poly.pdbx_seq_one_letter_code
_entity_poly.pdbx_strand_id
1 'polypeptide(L)'
;LPGLRAFDADRPIFEPVGEMPYSTTLDPAGWTYLAGRYGRELPGLLAATPAEELQPIYPQLPAMWAELRWAARDGAVIHLDDLLLRRLRLGLLVKRGGLTELEDLRPFIQPELAWDNIRWQWEVMRYSRIHELYYSV
;
A
#
# COMPACT_ATOMS: atom_id res chain seq x y z
N LEU A 1 19.86 24.02 -7.18
CA LEU A 1 18.46 24.50 -7.35
C LEU A 1 18.30 25.77 -6.51
N PRO A 2 17.79 26.89 -7.05
CA PRO A 2 17.57 28.10 -6.27
C PRO A 2 16.53 27.86 -5.16
N GLY A 3 16.80 28.29 -3.93
CA GLY A 3 15.87 28.22 -2.80
C GLY A 3 16.04 27.04 -1.83
N LEU A 4 17.03 26.16 -2.03
CA LEU A 4 17.37 25.16 -1.01
C LEU A 4 18.01 25.86 0.20
N ARG A 5 17.38 25.72 1.37
CA ARG A 5 18.01 26.06 2.65
C ARG A 5 19.31 25.27 2.78
N ALA A 6 20.35 25.89 3.35
CA ALA A 6 21.56 25.19 3.72
C ALA A 6 21.21 24.01 4.64
N PHE A 7 21.85 22.86 4.43
CA PHE A 7 21.72 21.72 5.32
C PHE A 7 22.27 22.10 6.69
N ASP A 8 21.44 22.00 7.71
CA ASP A 8 21.80 22.23 9.10
C ASP A 8 21.92 20.86 9.79
N ALA A 9 23.16 20.49 10.12
CA ALA A 9 23.47 19.18 10.70
C ALA A 9 22.90 19.00 12.12
N ASP A 10 22.62 20.10 12.82
CA ASP A 10 22.09 20.08 14.19
C ASP A 10 20.57 20.05 14.22
N ARG A 11 19.91 20.25 13.07
CA ARG A 11 18.46 20.13 12.96
C ARG A 11 18.08 18.66 12.76
N PRO A 12 17.21 18.09 13.61
CA PRO A 12 16.71 16.74 13.38
C PRO A 12 16.02 16.66 12.03
N ILE A 13 16.51 15.76 11.18
CA ILE A 13 15.96 15.49 9.84
C ILE A 13 14.62 14.74 9.97
N PHE A 14 14.55 13.83 10.94
CA PHE A 14 13.34 13.09 11.25
C PHE A 14 12.60 13.76 12.40
N GLU A 15 11.29 13.85 12.28
CA GLU A 15 10.45 14.20 13.42
C GLU A 15 10.49 13.07 14.46
N PRO A 16 10.47 13.39 15.75
CA PRO A 16 10.35 12.38 16.79
C PRO A 16 9.03 11.62 16.62
N VAL A 17 9.07 10.31 16.84
CA VAL A 17 7.86 9.49 16.89
C VAL A 17 7.02 9.97 18.07
N GLY A 18 5.85 10.54 17.79
CA GLY A 18 4.87 10.86 18.82
C GLY A 18 4.35 9.59 19.50
N GLU A 19 3.63 9.74 20.62
CA GLU A 19 3.01 8.58 21.28
C GLU A 19 2.04 7.88 20.31
N MET A 20 2.27 6.59 20.06
CA MET A 20 1.34 5.72 19.34
C MET A 20 0.82 4.66 20.32
N PRO A 21 -0.38 4.86 20.89
CA PRO A 21 -0.93 3.90 21.84
C PRO A 21 -1.22 2.58 21.13
N TYR A 22 -0.78 1.46 21.73
CA TYR A 22 -1.03 0.13 21.20
C TYR A 22 -2.53 -0.11 21.00
N SER A 23 -2.90 -0.58 19.80
CA SER A 23 -4.27 -0.92 19.47
C SER A 23 -4.50 -2.42 19.62
N THR A 24 -5.43 -2.83 20.48
CA THR A 24 -5.78 -4.25 20.68
C THR A 24 -6.55 -4.84 19.50
N THR A 25 -6.93 -4.04 18.51
CA THR A 25 -7.54 -4.49 17.25
C THR A 25 -6.57 -5.27 16.36
N LEU A 26 -5.26 -5.08 16.55
CA LEU A 26 -4.22 -5.81 15.84
C LEU A 26 -3.52 -6.78 16.80
N ASP A 27 -3.08 -7.91 16.26
CA ASP A 27 -2.11 -8.73 16.97
C ASP A 27 -0.75 -7.99 17.07
N PRO A 28 0.17 -8.44 17.95
CA PRO A 28 1.43 -7.73 18.14
C PRO A 28 2.29 -7.62 16.87
N ALA A 29 2.22 -8.61 16.00
CA ALA A 29 2.98 -8.64 14.75
C ALA A 29 2.43 -7.61 13.75
N GLY A 30 1.11 -7.58 13.56
CA GLY A 30 0.40 -6.63 12.73
C GLY A 30 0.56 -5.19 13.22
N TRP A 31 0.49 -4.98 14.55
CA TRP A 31 0.80 -3.68 15.13
C TRP A 31 2.22 -3.23 14.81
N THR A 32 3.22 -4.08 15.07
CA THR A 32 4.64 -3.77 14.82
C THR A 32 4.86 -3.42 13.34
N TYR A 33 4.26 -4.20 12.45
CA TYR A 33 4.36 -4.00 11.01
C TYR A 33 3.74 -2.66 10.56
N LEU A 34 2.47 -2.41 10.90
CA LEU A 34 1.77 -1.20 10.47
C LEU A 34 2.31 0.06 11.15
N ALA A 35 2.67 0.00 12.44
CA ALA A 35 3.27 1.13 13.15
C ALA A 35 4.64 1.50 12.58
N GLY A 36 5.49 0.51 12.28
CA GLY A 36 6.78 0.75 11.64
C GLY A 36 6.67 1.30 10.22
N ARG A 37 5.58 0.99 9.52
CA ARG A 37 5.38 1.36 8.12
C ARG A 37 4.67 2.69 7.91
N TYR A 38 3.60 2.94 8.65
CA TYR A 38 2.75 4.12 8.48
C TYR A 38 3.04 5.22 9.49
N GLY A 39 3.67 4.90 10.62
CA GLY A 39 4.00 5.89 11.66
C GLY A 39 2.81 6.79 11.98
N ARG A 40 2.96 8.09 11.74
CA ARG A 40 1.92 9.11 12.01
C ARG A 40 0.62 8.94 11.21
N GLU A 41 0.65 8.25 10.07
CA GLU A 41 -0.55 7.96 9.28
C GLU A 41 -1.37 6.81 9.87
N LEU A 42 -0.77 5.97 10.73
CA LEU A 42 -1.42 4.78 11.27
C LEU A 42 -2.77 5.06 11.93
N PRO A 43 -2.94 6.08 12.81
CA PRO A 43 -4.24 6.34 13.42
C PRO A 43 -5.33 6.66 12.40
N GLY A 44 -4.98 7.37 11.32
CA GLY A 44 -5.91 7.68 10.22
C GLY A 44 -6.27 6.43 9.43
N LEU A 45 -5.28 5.59 9.12
CA LEU A 45 -5.49 4.29 8.48
C LEU A 45 -6.44 3.42 9.31
N LEU A 46 -6.14 3.21 10.60
CA LEU A 46 -6.98 2.39 11.48
C LEU A 46 -8.41 2.93 11.62
N ALA A 47 -8.57 4.26 11.70
CA ALA A 47 -9.90 4.87 11.80
C ALA A 47 -10.73 4.72 10.50
N ALA A 48 -10.07 4.64 9.34
CA ALA A 48 -10.72 4.50 8.04
C ALA A 48 -10.91 3.02 7.61
N THR A 49 -10.45 2.07 8.41
CA THR A 49 -10.42 0.65 8.06
C THR A 49 -11.38 -0.16 8.94
N PRO A 50 -12.29 -0.95 8.34
CA PRO A 50 -13.13 -1.88 9.10
C PRO A 50 -12.31 -3.04 9.66
N ALA A 51 -12.74 -3.62 10.79
CA ALA A 51 -11.97 -4.64 11.50
C ALA A 51 -11.64 -5.88 10.63
N GLU A 52 -12.52 -6.22 9.70
CA GLU A 52 -12.36 -7.33 8.77
C GLU A 52 -11.25 -7.09 7.72
N GLU A 53 -10.82 -5.84 7.53
CA GLU A 53 -9.71 -5.49 6.64
C GLU A 53 -8.36 -5.43 7.38
N LEU A 54 -8.35 -5.57 8.72
CA LEU A 54 -7.15 -5.63 9.57
C LEU A 54 -6.55 -7.05 9.61
N GLN A 55 -6.43 -7.67 8.45
CA GLN A 55 -5.83 -8.99 8.28
C GLN A 55 -4.99 -9.04 7.00
N PRO A 56 -4.00 -9.95 6.93
CA PRO A 56 -3.19 -10.14 5.74
C PRO A 56 -4.03 -10.46 4.49
N ILE A 57 -3.63 -9.92 3.33
CA ILE A 57 -4.18 -10.29 2.02
C ILE A 57 -3.74 -11.73 1.67
N TYR A 58 -2.48 -12.05 1.99
CA TYR A 58 -1.89 -13.37 1.79
C TYR A 58 -1.36 -13.87 3.14
N PRO A 59 -1.62 -15.13 3.55
CA PRO A 59 -1.20 -15.64 4.85
C PRO A 59 0.31 -15.52 5.14
N GLN A 60 1.14 -15.59 4.10
CA GLN A 60 2.60 -15.54 4.20
C GLN A 60 3.21 -14.14 4.07
N LEU A 61 2.40 -13.10 3.84
CA LEU A 61 2.87 -11.73 3.70
C LEU A 61 2.26 -10.85 4.80
N PRO A 62 2.97 -9.82 5.27
CA PRO A 62 2.42 -8.90 6.26
C PRO A 62 1.43 -7.90 5.65
N ALA A 63 1.40 -7.78 4.32
CA ALA A 63 0.56 -6.81 3.61
C ALA A 63 -0.92 -7.05 3.88
N MET A 64 -1.63 -6.04 4.40
CA MET A 64 -3.02 -6.15 4.83
C MET A 64 -4.02 -5.54 3.84
N TRP A 65 -5.28 -5.96 3.89
CA TRP A 65 -6.36 -5.37 3.10
C TRP A 65 -6.52 -3.87 3.39
N ALA A 66 -6.36 -3.46 4.64
CA ALA A 66 -6.30 -2.07 5.09
C ALA A 66 -5.34 -1.21 4.25
N GLU A 67 -4.15 -1.74 3.99
CA GLU A 67 -3.11 -1.03 3.24
C GLU A 67 -3.43 -0.92 1.75
N LEU A 68 -4.11 -1.92 1.19
CA LEU A 68 -4.50 -1.90 -0.21
C LEU A 68 -5.42 -0.71 -0.49
N ARG A 69 -6.44 -0.54 0.36
CA ARG A 69 -7.38 0.57 0.29
C ARG A 69 -6.68 1.90 0.56
N TRP A 70 -5.90 1.97 1.63
CA TRP A 70 -5.18 3.19 2.02
C TRP A 70 -4.22 3.66 0.91
N ALA A 71 -3.41 2.76 0.37
CA ALA A 71 -2.45 3.08 -0.67
C ALA A 71 -3.11 3.40 -2.02
N ALA A 72 -4.28 2.81 -2.33
CA ALA A 72 -5.05 3.21 -3.50
C ALA A 72 -5.52 4.67 -3.35
N ARG A 73 -6.08 5.03 -2.19
CA ARG A 73 -6.61 6.37 -1.92
C ARG A 73 -5.53 7.45 -1.84
N ASP A 74 -4.52 7.23 -0.99
CA ASP A 74 -3.56 8.26 -0.58
C ASP A 74 -2.15 8.06 -1.16
N GLY A 75 -1.92 6.92 -1.83
CA GLY A 75 -0.61 6.56 -2.38
C GLY A 75 -0.26 7.20 -3.73
N ALA A 76 -0.98 8.23 -4.16
CA ALA A 76 -0.78 8.90 -5.46
C ALA A 76 -0.67 7.90 -6.63
N VAL A 77 -1.61 6.96 -6.68
CA VAL A 77 -1.65 5.88 -7.68
C VAL A 77 -2.28 6.41 -8.97
N ILE A 78 -1.56 6.27 -10.08
CA ILE A 78 -2.04 6.64 -11.42
C ILE A 78 -2.30 5.40 -12.26
N HIS A 79 -1.44 4.38 -12.09
CA HIS A 79 -1.52 3.09 -12.75
C HIS A 79 -1.51 1.94 -11.76
N LEU A 80 -2.06 0.79 -12.16
CA LEU A 80 -2.14 -0.38 -11.28
C LEU A 80 -0.74 -0.86 -10.82
N ASP A 81 0.28 -0.66 -11.65
CA ASP A 81 1.67 -0.97 -11.30
C ASP A 81 2.27 -0.04 -10.22
N ASP A 82 1.77 1.18 -10.06
CA ASP A 82 2.16 2.05 -8.92
C ASP A 82 1.77 1.37 -7.60
N LEU A 83 0.55 0.84 -7.55
CA LEU A 83 0.02 0.18 -6.36
C LEU A 83 0.70 -1.16 -6.12
N LEU A 84 0.71 -2.04 -7.13
CA LEU A 84 1.13 -3.43 -6.96
C LEU A 84 2.65 -3.63 -6.97
N LEU A 85 3.43 -2.83 -7.69
CA LEU A 85 4.90 -2.96 -7.72
C LEU A 85 5.61 -2.01 -6.77
N ARG A 86 5.07 -0.81 -6.49
CA ARG A 86 5.78 0.22 -5.71
C ARG A 86 5.23 0.38 -4.29
N ARG A 87 3.92 0.54 -4.13
CA ARG A 87 3.29 0.80 -2.81
C ARG A 87 3.23 -0.46 -1.95
N LEU A 88 2.53 -1.51 -2.39
CA LEU A 88 2.42 -2.76 -1.62
C LEU A 88 3.46 -3.81 -2.02
N ARG A 89 4.03 -3.70 -3.23
CA ARG A 89 5.01 -4.66 -3.78
C ARG A 89 4.48 -6.09 -3.92
N LEU A 90 3.16 -6.29 -3.92
CA LEU A 90 2.54 -7.60 -4.16
C LEU A 90 3.02 -8.21 -5.48
N GLY A 91 3.18 -7.40 -6.52
CA GLY A 91 3.66 -7.83 -7.82
C GLY A 91 5.09 -8.39 -7.84
N LEU A 92 5.85 -8.21 -6.75
CA LEU A 92 7.19 -8.78 -6.56
C LEU A 92 7.20 -9.98 -5.60
N LEU A 93 6.21 -10.06 -4.72
CA LEU A 93 6.21 -10.98 -3.58
C LEU A 93 5.28 -12.19 -3.75
N VAL A 94 4.29 -12.08 -4.64
CA VAL A 94 3.32 -13.15 -4.89
C VAL A 94 3.51 -13.75 -6.27
N LYS A 95 3.07 -15.00 -6.43
CA LYS A 95 3.20 -15.74 -7.69
C LYS A 95 2.50 -15.00 -8.82
N ARG A 96 3.09 -15.03 -10.02
CA ARG A 96 2.54 -14.41 -11.24
C ARG A 96 2.15 -12.93 -11.04
N GLY A 97 2.82 -12.23 -10.13
CA GLY A 97 2.54 -10.82 -9.83
C GLY A 97 1.15 -10.56 -9.24
N GLY A 98 0.47 -11.56 -8.71
CA GLY A 98 -0.88 -11.39 -8.15
C GLY A 98 -1.96 -11.26 -9.22
N LEU A 99 -1.63 -11.58 -10.48
CA LEU A 99 -2.57 -11.55 -11.60
C LEU A 99 -3.73 -12.54 -11.42
N THR A 100 -3.55 -13.59 -10.62
CA THR A 100 -4.58 -14.62 -10.41
C THR A 100 -5.69 -14.11 -9.48
N GLU A 101 -5.33 -13.26 -8.53
CA GLU A 101 -6.17 -12.74 -7.45
C GLU A 101 -6.71 -11.33 -7.76
N LEU A 102 -6.41 -10.77 -8.93
CA LEU A 102 -6.75 -9.37 -9.26
C LEU A 102 -8.24 -9.03 -9.11
N GLU A 103 -9.13 -9.96 -9.46
CA GLU A 103 -10.57 -9.71 -9.32
C GLU A 103 -11.03 -9.73 -7.84
N ASP A 104 -10.30 -10.41 -6.95
CA ASP A 104 -10.54 -10.32 -5.49
C ASP A 104 -10.01 -9.01 -4.91
N LEU A 105 -8.93 -8.46 -5.49
CA LEU A 105 -8.36 -7.16 -5.09
C LEU A 105 -9.19 -5.97 -5.61
N ARG A 106 -9.83 -6.13 -6.77
CA ARG A 106 -10.57 -5.08 -7.48
C ARG A 106 -11.55 -4.28 -6.60
N PRO A 107 -12.39 -4.88 -5.75
CA PRO A 107 -13.37 -4.13 -4.95
C PRO A 107 -12.74 -3.16 -3.95
N PHE A 108 -11.46 -3.35 -3.61
CA PHE A 108 -10.71 -2.49 -2.70
C PHE A 108 -9.90 -1.40 -3.42
N ILE A 109 -9.65 -1.58 -4.72
CA ILE A 109 -8.83 -0.68 -5.54
C ILE A 109 -9.70 0.25 -6.36
N GLN A 110 -10.64 -0.33 -7.13
CA GLN A 110 -11.39 0.37 -8.15
C GLN A 110 -12.20 1.56 -7.61
N PRO A 111 -12.93 1.43 -6.47
CA PRO A 111 -13.69 2.56 -5.91
C PRO A 111 -12.79 3.69 -5.41
N GLU A 112 -11.66 3.36 -4.79
CA GLU A 112 -10.73 4.35 -4.21
C GLU A 112 -10.05 5.20 -5.28
N LEU A 113 -9.85 4.64 -6.48
CA LEU A 113 -9.25 5.33 -7.62
C LEU A 113 -10.29 5.93 -8.57
N ALA A 114 -11.58 5.79 -8.27
CA ALA A 114 -12.70 6.19 -9.13
C ALA A 114 -12.58 5.66 -10.58
N TRP A 115 -12.05 4.44 -10.74
CA TRP A 115 -11.91 3.82 -12.06
C TRP A 115 -13.20 3.12 -12.46
N ASP A 116 -13.65 3.32 -13.71
CA ASP A 116 -14.71 2.50 -14.28
C ASP A 116 -14.19 1.12 -14.74
N ASN A 117 -15.09 0.27 -15.20
CA ASN A 117 -14.74 -1.09 -15.64
C ASN A 117 -13.82 -1.10 -16.87
N ILE A 118 -13.93 -0.09 -17.73
CA ILE A 118 -13.10 0.02 -18.93
C ILE A 118 -11.67 0.36 -18.52
N ARG A 119 -11.51 1.37 -17.65
CA ARG A 119 -10.23 1.77 -17.08
C ARG A 119 -9.58 0.62 -16.32
N TRP A 120 -10.34 -0.11 -15.52
CA TRP A 120 -9.85 -1.30 -14.83
C TRP A 120 -9.23 -2.31 -15.80
N GLN A 121 -9.95 -2.70 -16.85
CA GLN A 121 -9.45 -3.67 -17.84
C GLN A 121 -8.17 -3.18 -18.54
N TRP A 122 -8.12 -1.89 -18.90
CA TRP A 122 -6.92 -1.28 -19.49
C TRP A 122 -5.71 -1.35 -18.55
N GLU A 123 -5.90 -1.04 -17.28
CA GLU A 123 -4.85 -1.07 -16.26
C GLU A 123 -4.39 -2.49 -15.96
N VAL A 124 -5.30 -3.48 -15.92
CA VAL A 124 -4.96 -4.90 -15.78
C VAL A 124 -4.13 -5.39 -16.98
N MET A 125 -4.53 -5.05 -18.21
CA MET A 125 -3.78 -5.43 -19.40
C MET A 125 -2.38 -4.79 -19.42
N ARG A 126 -2.29 -3.51 -19.07
CA ARG A 126 -1.03 -2.78 -18.96
C ARG A 126 -0.13 -3.41 -17.90
N TYR A 127 -0.65 -3.66 -16.71
CA TYR A 127 0.09 -4.27 -15.60
C TYR A 127 0.59 -5.66 -15.95
N SER A 128 -0.29 -6.51 -16.51
CA SER A 128 0.07 -7.86 -16.97
C SER A 128 1.25 -7.84 -17.94
N ARG A 129 1.23 -6.91 -18.90
CA ARG A 129 2.32 -6.74 -19.87
C ARG A 129 3.63 -6.29 -19.22
N ILE A 130 3.59 -5.36 -18.27
CA ILE A 130 4.77 -4.92 -17.52
C ILE A 130 5.35 -6.09 -16.73
N HIS A 131 4.51 -6.84 -16.03
CA HIS A 131 4.93 -7.97 -15.23
C HIS A 131 5.57 -9.08 -16.10
N GLU A 132 4.92 -9.44 -17.21
CA GLU A 132 5.45 -10.43 -18.17
C GLU A 132 6.81 -10.02 -18.75
N LEU A 133 7.00 -8.75 -19.10
CA LEU A 133 8.24 -8.30 -19.74
C LEU A 133 9.42 -8.19 -18.77
N TYR A 134 9.17 -7.86 -17.49
CA TYR A 134 10.21 -7.40 -16.59
C TYR A 134 10.28 -8.12 -15.23
N TYR A 135 9.25 -8.88 -14.86
CA TYR A 135 9.10 -9.44 -13.51
C TYR A 135 8.68 -10.92 -13.47
N SER A 136 8.47 -11.58 -14.62
CA SER A 136 8.02 -12.98 -14.68
C SER A 136 9.15 -14.01 -14.86
N VAL A 137 10.36 -13.68 -14.43
CA VAL A 137 11.54 -14.57 -14.54
C VAL A 137 11.37 -15.81 -13.67
#